data_AF-A0A2M7FB77-F1
#
_entry.id   AF-A0A2M7FB77-F1
#
_cell.length_a   1.000
_cell.length_b   1.000
_cell.length_c   1.000
_cell.angle_alpha   90.00
_cell.angle_beta   90.00
_cell.angle_gamma   90.00
#
_symmetry.space_group_name_H-M   'P 1'
#
loop_
_entity.id
_entity.type
_entity.pdbx_description
1 polymer ?
#
loop_
_entity_poly.entity_id
_entity_poly.type
_entity_poly.pdbx_seq_one_letter_code
_entity_poly.pdbx_strand_id
1 'polypeptide(L)' 'RTLSSLLSSGVPVLEALSITKEVVQANAFAKVVGEAEEHVKKGELLSASFAAHEKLYPILMSDMLAVGEETGKVADMLK' A
#
# COMPACT_ATOMS: atom_id res chain seq x y z
N ARG A 1 -4.98 -4.89 6.66
CA ARG A 1 -4.59 -5.09 8.09
C ARG A 1 -3.10 -4.91 8.34
N THR A 2 -2.19 -5.81 7.94
CA THR A 2 -0.75 -5.69 8.29
C THR A 2 -0.13 -4.33 7.95
N LEU A 3 -0.27 -3.85 6.71
CA LEU A 3 0.21 -2.54 6.29
C LEU A 3 -0.37 -1.39 7.13
N SER A 4 -1.68 -1.39 7.34
CA SER A 4 -2.37 -0.40 8.20
C SER A 4 -1.79 -0.38 9.61
N SER A 5 -1.61 -1.55 10.24
CA SER A 5 -1.07 -1.65 11.60
C SER A 5 0.36 -1.12 11.71
N LEU A 6 1.22 -1.43 10.74
CA LEU A 6 2.61 -0.96 10.71
C LEU A 6 2.66 0.57 10.54
N LEU A 7 1.90 1.11 9.58
CA LEU A 7 1.82 2.56 9.36
C LEU A 7 1.23 3.29 10.58
N SER A 8 0.17 2.77 11.20
CA SER A 8 -0.39 3.32 12.45
C SER A 8 0.59 3.26 13.63
N SER A 9 1.58 2.35 13.59
CA SER A 9 2.62 2.24 14.61
C SER A 9 3.83 3.13 14.32
N GLY A 10 3.77 3.98 13.29
CA GLY A 10 4.87 4.89 12.91
C GLY A 10 6.01 4.23 12.15
N VAL A 11 5.83 2.99 11.67
CA VAL A 11 6.83 2.33 10.81
C VAL A 11 6.91 3.08 9.47
N PRO A 12 8.13 3.43 8.99
CA PRO A 12 8.30 4.07 7.69
C PRO A 12 7.63 3.28 6.56
N VAL A 13 7.02 3.99 5.59
CA VAL A 13 6.21 3.37 4.54
C VAL A 13 6.94 2.29 3.73
N LEU A 14 8.22 2.51 3.41
CA LEU A 14 9.03 1.54 2.67
C LEU A 14 9.27 0.25 3.47
N GLU A 15 9.56 0.39 4.76
CA GLU A 15 9.73 -0.75 5.67
C GLU A 15 8.39 -1.49 5.86
N ALA A 16 7.30 -0.75 6.04
CA ALA A 16 5.97 -1.32 6.18
C ALA A 16 5.53 -2.11 4.93
N LEU A 17 5.87 -1.63 3.73
CA LEU A 17 5.63 -2.33 2.46
C LEU A 17 6.49 -3.60 2.34
N SER A 18 7.78 -3.52 2.69
CA SER A 18 8.67 -4.69 2.69
C SER A 18 8.16 -5.79 3.63
N ILE A 19 7.79 -5.45 4.87
CA ILE A 19 7.22 -6.41 5.83
C ILE A 19 5.90 -6.96 5.31
N THR A 20 5.03 -6.10 4.78
CA THR A 20 3.72 -6.54 4.26
C THR A 20 3.88 -7.52 3.10
N LYS A 21 4.85 -7.30 2.20
CA LYS A 21 5.17 -8.18 1.07
C LYS A 21 5.58 -9.58 1.55
N GLU A 22 6.40 -9.67 2.60
CA GLU A 22 6.79 -10.95 3.20
C GLU A 22 5.58 -11.67 3.83
N VAL A 23 4.69 -10.92 4.49
CA VAL A 23 3.50 -11.48 5.15
C VAL A 23 2.48 -12.01 4.16
N VAL A 24 2.24 -11.31 3.04
CA VAL A 24 1.26 -11.77 2.04
C VAL A 24 1.75 -12.94 1.21
N GLN A 25 3.06 -13.25 1.24
CA GLN A 25 3.71 -14.36 0.53
C GLN A 25 3.47 -14.32 -1.00
N ALA A 26 3.97 -15.31 -1.76
CA ALA A 26 4.01 -15.29 -3.23
C ALA A 26 2.64 -15.43 -3.94
N ASN A 27 1.67 -14.60 -3.58
CA ASN A 27 0.39 -14.44 -4.26
C ASN A 27 0.35 -13.15 -5.10
N ALA A 28 -0.76 -12.92 -5.80
CA ALA A 28 -0.94 -11.72 -6.62
C ALA A 28 -0.76 -10.40 -5.83
N PHE A 29 -1.04 -10.39 -4.52
CA PHE A 29 -0.87 -9.22 -3.67
C PHE A 29 0.60 -8.90 -3.39
N ALA A 30 1.49 -9.89 -3.22
CA ALA A 30 2.93 -9.62 -3.07
C ALA A 30 3.51 -8.89 -4.28
N LYS A 31 3.01 -9.19 -5.48
CA LYS A 31 3.44 -8.49 -6.70
C LYS A 31 3.07 -7.01 -6.61
N VAL A 32 1.80 -6.70 -6.30
CA VAL A 32 1.32 -5.32 -6.14
C VAL A 32 2.07 -4.58 -5.03
N VAL A 33 2.27 -5.21 -3.87
CA VAL A 33 2.99 -4.59 -2.75
C VAL A 33 4.45 -4.33 -3.12
N GLY A 34 5.08 -5.22 -3.89
CA GLY A 34 6.41 -5.01 -4.42
C GLY A 34 6.49 -3.87 -5.45
N GLU A 35 5.51 -3.76 -6.34
CA GLU A 35 5.41 -2.62 -7.27
C GLU A 35 5.21 -1.30 -6.52
N ALA A 36 4.35 -1.30 -5.50
CA ALA A 36 4.16 -0.19 -4.59
C ALA A 36 5.45 0.25 -3.88
N GLU A 37 6.23 -0.71 -3.38
CA GLU A 37 7.52 -0.43 -2.76
C GLU A 37 8.47 0.28 -3.74
N GLU A 38 8.55 -0.19 -4.99
CA GLU A 38 9.41 0.40 -6.02
C GLU A 38 8.95 1.77 -6.50
N HIS A 39 7.64 2.01 -6.63
CA HIS A 39 7.08 3.32 -6.96
C HIS A 39 7.38 4.34 -5.85
N VAL A 40 7.12 3.98 -4.59
CA VAL A 40 7.38 4.88 -3.46
C VAL A 40 8.88 5.19 -3.32
N LYS A 41 9.78 4.24 -3.60
CA LYS A 41 11.24 4.50 -3.64
C LYS A 41 11.61 5.56 -4.68
N LYS A 42 10.86 5.66 -5.78
CA LYS A 42 11.08 6.64 -6.85
C LYS A 42 10.39 7.98 -6.61
N GLY A 43 9.66 8.12 -5.50
CA GLY A 43 8.85 9.30 -5.20
C GLY A 43 7.51 9.33 -5.94
N GLU A 44 7.06 8.19 -6.46
CA GLU A 44 5.74 8.03 -7.06
C GLU A 44 4.69 7.67 -5.99
N LEU A 45 3.42 7.81 -6.35
CA LEU A 45 2.30 7.56 -5.44
C LEU A 45 2.08 6.07 -5.18
N LEU A 46 1.83 5.71 -3.93
CA LEU A 46 1.40 4.38 -3.51
C LEU A 46 0.14 3.95 -4.26
N SER A 47 -0.86 4.83 -4.29
CA SER A 47 -2.17 4.62 -4.92
C SER A 47 -2.08 4.22 -6.40
N ALA A 48 -1.09 4.73 -7.14
CA ALA A 48 -0.89 4.39 -8.55
C ALA A 48 -0.62 2.90 -8.78
N SER A 49 0.13 2.28 -7.86
CA SER A 49 0.47 0.85 -7.90
C SER A 49 -0.76 -0.03 -7.70
N PHE A 50 -1.69 0.44 -6.87
CA PHE A 50 -2.93 -0.28 -6.62
C PHE A 50 -3.93 -0.05 -7.76
N ALA A 51 -4.06 1.17 -8.28
CA ALA A 51 -4.96 1.49 -9.40
C ALA A 51 -4.74 0.59 -10.64
N ALA A 52 -3.51 0.13 -10.88
CA ALA A 52 -3.20 -0.75 -12.01
C ALA A 52 -3.80 -2.18 -11.91
N HIS A 53 -4.31 -2.60 -10.73
CA HIS A 53 -4.85 -3.96 -10.56
C HIS A 53 -6.24 -4.00 -9.90
N GLU A 54 -7.19 -3.20 -10.40
CA GLU A 54 -8.60 -3.14 -9.93
C GLU A 54 -9.34 -4.48 -9.84
N LYS A 55 -8.81 -5.56 -10.44
CA LYS A 55 -9.39 -6.92 -10.33
C LYS A 55 -9.06 -7.62 -9.02
N LEU A 56 -8.05 -7.16 -8.28
CA LEU A 56 -7.59 -7.78 -7.03
C LEU A 56 -8.25 -7.18 -5.79
N TYR A 57 -8.89 -6.02 -5.93
CA TYR A 57 -9.48 -5.27 -4.82
C TYR A 57 -10.57 -4.32 -5.31
N PRO A 58 -11.46 -3.84 -4.43
CA PRO A 58 -12.50 -2.89 -4.80
C PRO A 58 -11.90 -1.62 -5.45
N ILE A 59 -12.56 -1.10 -6.49
CA ILE A 59 -12.18 0.16 -7.17
C ILE A 59 -11.92 1.31 -6.19
N LEU A 60 -12.69 1.38 -5.10
CA LEU A 60 -12.57 2.43 -4.10
C LEU A 60 -11.23 2.40 -3.33
N MET A 61 -10.48 1.29 -3.38
CA MET A 61 -9.25 1.15 -2.59
C MET A 61 -8.13 2.06 -3.08
N SER A 62 -7.95 2.23 -4.39
CA SER A 62 -6.97 3.18 -4.93
C SER A 62 -7.33 4.62 -4.56
N ASP A 63 -8.62 4.97 -4.59
CA ASP A 63 -9.10 6.30 -4.22
C ASP A 63 -8.88 6.58 -2.74
N MET A 64 -9.19 5.61 -1.87
CA MET A 64 -8.93 5.70 -0.45
C MET A 64 -7.43 5.82 -0.14
N LEU A 65 -6.58 5.09 -0.86
CA LEU A 65 -5.14 5.23 -0.73
C LEU A 65 -4.67 6.62 -1.15
N ALA A 66 -5.17 7.18 -2.25
CA ALA A 66 -4.81 8.51 -2.73
C ALA A 66 -5.21 9.59 -1.70
N VAL A 67 -6.43 9.54 -1.17
CA VAL A 67 -6.88 10.44 -0.09
C VAL A 67 -6.02 10.25 1.16
N GLY A 68 -5.68 9.01 1.49
CA GLY A 68 -4.79 8.69 2.59
C GLY A 68 -3.39 9.27 2.42
N GLU A 69 -2.83 9.26 1.21
CA GLU A 69 -1.51 9.82 0.91
C GLU A 69 -1.52 11.34 1.06
N GLU A 70 -2.52 12.01 0.48
CA GLU A 70 -2.65 13.47 0.55
C GLU A 70 -2.86 13.97 1.99
N THR A 71 -3.63 13.23 2.79
CA THR A 71 -3.95 13.60 4.17
C THR A 71 -2.96 13.05 5.21
N GLY A 72 -2.00 12.22 4.79
CA GLY A 72 -1.11 11.47 5.69
C GLY A 72 -1.81 10.39 6.52
N LYS A 73 -3.02 9.98 6.14
CA LYS A 73 -3.88 9.02 6.85
C LYS A 73 -4.07 7.69 6.13
N VAL A 74 -3.10 7.26 5.31
CA VAL A 74 -3.11 5.96 4.60
C VAL A 74 -3.47 4.81 5.55
N ALA A 75 -2.93 4.81 6.77
CA ALA A 75 -3.19 3.78 7.75
C ALA A 75 -4.67 3.67 8.14
N ASP A 76 -5.37 4.80 8.28
CA ASP A 76 -6.80 4.85 8.62
C ASP A 76 -7.68 4.41 7.45
N MET A 77 -7.24 4.69 6.22
CA MET A 77 -7.94 4.29 5.00
C MET A 77 -7.87 2.77 4.75
N LEU A 78 -6.85 2.09 5.29
CA LEU A 78 -6.60 0.66 5.12
C LEU A 78 -7.14 -0.23 6.26
N LYS A 79 -7.91 0.34 7.20
CA LYS A 79 -8.49 -0.38 8.34
C LYS A 79 -9.61 -1.33 7.93
#